data_AF-A0A836YX58-F1
#
_entry.id   AF-A0A836YX58-F1
#
_cell.length_a   1.000
_cell.length_b   1.000
_cell.length_c   1.000
_cell.angle_alpha   90.00
_cell.angle_beta   90.00
_cell.angle_gamma   90.00
#
_symmetry.space_group_name_H-M   'P 1'
#
loop_
_entity.id
_entity.type
_entity.pdbx_description
1 polymer ?
#
loop_
_entity_poly.entity_id
_entity_poly.type
_entity_poly.pdbx_seq_one_letter_code
_entity_poly.pdbx_strand_id
1 'polypeptide(L)'
;MKKLFVLLTSLILLAGCAKQKVDSYDYTELKNSKPKSILVVMPTNSSVDAKADTSVLARTSYPLGELGYYVFPVALVDEIFKQNGLTDGNAIRSAKTNKIREIFGADAIFYVNVEEYGTSYKLIDSVTNVSLEGKLVDLKTGKTLWEGAGSFAQGSSNSNDGLLVMLVKAAVSQIMDTSKDKGYQIAAPATSNLVHLGKNGGLLIGPKHPDYNKTQVSK
;
A
#
# COMPACT_ATOMS: atom_id res chain seq x y z
N MET A 1 24.71 -27.97 -47.80
CA MET A 1 24.42 -28.44 -46.43
C MET A 1 24.67 -27.40 -45.33
N LYS A 2 25.61 -26.44 -45.47
CA LYS A 2 25.83 -25.38 -44.45
C LYS A 2 24.76 -24.26 -44.41
N LYS A 3 24.07 -23.98 -45.53
CA LYS A 3 23.03 -22.94 -45.60
C LYS A 3 21.70 -23.33 -44.93
N LEU A 4 21.46 -24.63 -44.72
CA LEU A 4 20.25 -25.13 -44.06
C LEU A 4 20.35 -25.01 -42.53
N PHE A 5 21.57 -25.08 -41.98
CA PHE A 5 21.82 -24.96 -40.54
C PHE A 5 21.61 -23.52 -40.04
N VAL A 6 21.95 -22.52 -40.85
CA VAL A 6 21.79 -21.10 -40.50
C VAL A 6 20.30 -20.68 -40.47
N LEU A 7 19.45 -21.33 -41.27
CA LEU A 7 18.01 -21.05 -41.26
C LEU A 7 17.32 -21.65 -40.02
N LEU A 8 17.82 -22.79 -39.52
CA LEU A 8 17.22 -23.49 -38.38
C LEU A 8 17.53 -22.80 -37.03
N THR A 9 18.69 -22.14 -36.91
CA THR A 9 19.05 -21.38 -35.70
C THR A 9 18.27 -20.06 -35.55
N SER A 10 17.76 -19.51 -36.65
CA SER A 10 16.96 -18.27 -36.64
C SER A 10 15.53 -18.47 -36.10
N LEU A 11 15.00 -19.70 -36.18
CA LEU A 11 13.61 -19.99 -35.76
C LEU A 11 13.44 -20.18 -34.24
N ILE A 12 14.52 -20.40 -33.49
CA ILE A 12 14.47 -20.69 -32.05
C ILE A 12 14.46 -19.40 -31.20
N LEU A 13 14.82 -18.25 -31.77
CA LEU A 13 14.84 -16.97 -31.06
C LEU A 13 13.46 -16.29 -30.95
N LEU A 14 12.40 -16.88 -31.51
CA LEU A 14 11.02 -16.39 -31.39
C LEU A 14 10.18 -17.10 -30.30
N ALA A 15 10.81 -17.86 -29.40
CA ALA A 15 10.15 -18.30 -28.16
C ALA A 15 9.93 -17.08 -27.24
N GLY A 16 8.94 -16.27 -27.59
CA GLY A 16 8.50 -15.12 -26.81
C GLY A 16 8.13 -15.57 -25.41
N CYS A 17 8.59 -14.79 -24.42
CA CYS A 17 8.17 -14.91 -23.04
C CYS A 17 6.64 -14.88 -22.99
N ALA A 18 6.01 -16.04 -22.78
CA ALA A 18 4.62 -16.11 -22.39
C ALA A 18 4.50 -15.32 -21.09
N LYS A 19 3.94 -14.11 -21.16
CA LYS A 19 3.60 -13.33 -19.98
C LYS A 19 2.63 -14.19 -19.17
N GLN A 20 3.14 -14.74 -18.07
CA GLN A 20 2.34 -15.45 -17.09
C GLN A 20 1.20 -14.52 -16.70
N LYS A 21 -0.04 -14.89 -17.04
CA LYS A 21 -1.24 -14.13 -16.67
C LYS A 21 -1.27 -14.16 -15.13
N VAL A 22 -0.84 -13.06 -14.51
CA VAL A 22 -1.15 -12.82 -13.11
C VAL A 22 -2.65 -12.61 -13.08
N ASP A 23 -3.38 -13.47 -12.35
CA ASP A 23 -4.81 -13.32 -12.19
C ASP A 23 -5.08 -11.94 -11.57
N SER A 24 -5.84 -11.11 -12.30
CA SER A 24 -6.26 -9.80 -11.82
C SER A 24 -7.09 -9.98 -10.55
N TYR A 25 -6.81 -9.20 -9.51
CA TYR A 25 -7.64 -9.16 -8.31
C TYR A 25 -9.11 -8.86 -8.65
N ASP A 26 -10.02 -9.49 -7.92
CA ASP A 26 -11.46 -9.30 -8.09
C ASP A 26 -11.93 -8.05 -7.34
N TYR A 27 -12.23 -7.00 -8.09
CA TYR A 27 -12.71 -5.72 -7.57
C TYR A 27 -14.25 -5.63 -7.49
N THR A 28 -14.98 -6.75 -7.59
CA THR A 28 -16.45 -6.74 -7.62
C THR A 28 -17.04 -6.05 -6.39
N GLU A 29 -16.58 -6.38 -5.18
CA GLU A 29 -17.09 -5.77 -3.95
C GLU A 29 -16.75 -4.27 -3.88
N LEU A 30 -15.53 -3.87 -4.25
CA LEU A 30 -15.14 -2.45 -4.32
C LEU A 30 -16.04 -1.66 -5.27
N LYS A 31 -16.30 -2.19 -6.47
CA LYS A 31 -17.15 -1.55 -7.49
C LYS A 31 -18.62 -1.48 -7.10
N ASN A 32 -19.09 -2.44 -6.30
CA ASN A 32 -20.45 -2.44 -5.77
C ASN A 32 -20.62 -1.44 -4.61
N SER A 33 -19.66 -1.41 -3.70
CA SER A 33 -19.67 -0.52 -2.53
C SER A 33 -19.48 0.96 -2.90
N LYS A 34 -18.60 1.25 -3.87
CA LYS A 34 -18.27 2.61 -4.33
C LYS A 34 -17.96 3.57 -3.17
N PRO A 35 -17.03 3.21 -2.25
CA PRO A 35 -16.74 4.04 -1.09
C PRO A 35 -16.19 5.40 -1.54
N LYS A 36 -16.69 6.47 -0.93
CA LYS A 36 -16.22 7.85 -1.19
C LYS A 36 -15.29 8.34 -0.08
N SER A 37 -15.47 7.80 1.11
CA SER A 37 -14.80 8.20 2.33
C SER A 37 -14.16 7.01 3.03
N ILE A 38 -12.90 7.16 3.43
CA ILE A 38 -12.09 6.12 4.05
C ILE A 38 -11.62 6.60 5.43
N LEU A 39 -11.95 5.81 6.45
CA LEU A 39 -11.42 5.94 7.79
C LEU A 39 -10.10 5.17 7.90
N VAL A 40 -8.97 5.87 7.94
CA VAL A 40 -7.68 5.24 8.24
C VAL A 40 -7.52 5.21 9.76
N VAL A 41 -7.23 4.03 10.30
CA VAL A 41 -7.12 3.81 11.75
C VAL A 41 -5.73 3.37 12.15
N MET A 42 -5.43 3.39 13.46
CA MET A 42 -4.13 2.97 13.99
C MET A 42 -3.75 1.58 13.42
N PRO A 43 -2.59 1.46 12.73
CA PRO A 43 -2.12 0.18 12.25
C PRO A 43 -1.88 -0.81 13.40
N THR A 44 -1.98 -2.10 13.09
CA THR A 44 -1.37 -3.11 13.95
C THR A 44 0.13 -3.17 13.69
N ASN A 45 0.91 -3.52 14.70
CA ASN A 45 2.37 -3.53 14.63
C ASN A 45 2.91 -4.91 15.04
N SER A 46 3.35 -5.70 14.05
CA SER A 46 4.06 -6.96 14.26
C SER A 46 5.58 -6.79 14.27
N SER A 47 6.07 -5.57 14.00
CA SER A 47 7.50 -5.27 13.98
C SER A 47 8.07 -5.09 15.39
N VAL A 48 9.40 -4.97 15.47
CA VAL A 48 10.10 -4.75 16.75
C VAL A 48 10.17 -3.27 17.16
N ASP A 49 9.82 -2.34 16.28
CA ASP A 49 9.90 -0.89 16.56
C ASP A 49 8.53 -0.35 17.01
N ALA A 50 8.48 0.20 18.22
CA ALA A 50 7.27 0.75 18.81
C ALA A 50 6.71 1.99 18.09
N LYS A 51 7.47 2.62 17.19
CA LYS A 51 7.03 3.79 16.41
C LYS A 51 6.41 3.42 15.06
N ALA A 52 6.44 2.14 14.69
CA ALA A 52 6.10 1.72 13.34
C ALA A 52 4.66 2.03 12.95
N ASP A 53 3.70 1.77 13.85
CA ASP A 53 2.28 2.04 13.66
C ASP A 53 1.97 3.52 13.43
N THR A 54 2.39 4.40 14.33
CA THR A 54 2.18 5.85 14.27
C THR A 54 2.89 6.47 13.07
N SER A 55 4.08 5.96 12.73
CA SER A 55 4.82 6.36 11.54
C SER A 55 4.07 6.04 10.25
N VAL A 56 3.52 4.83 10.16
CA VAL A 56 2.74 4.38 9.00
C VAL A 56 1.42 5.13 8.93
N LEU A 57 0.71 5.29 10.06
CA LEU A 57 -0.54 6.05 10.16
C LEU A 57 -0.40 7.46 9.56
N ALA A 58 0.68 8.16 9.91
CA ALA A 58 0.98 9.51 9.43
C ALA A 58 1.21 9.58 7.91
N ARG A 59 1.63 8.47 7.28
CA ARG A 59 1.91 8.41 5.83
C ARG A 59 0.74 7.89 5.00
N THR A 60 -0.14 7.06 5.57
CA THR A 60 -1.21 6.36 4.83
C THR A 60 -2.24 7.28 4.17
N SER A 61 -2.50 8.46 4.74
CA SER A 61 -3.52 9.38 4.20
C SER A 61 -3.19 9.90 2.80
N TYR A 62 -1.89 10.09 2.53
CA TYR A 62 -1.41 10.73 1.31
C TYR A 62 -1.75 9.92 0.03
N PRO A 63 -1.33 8.65 -0.12
CA PRO A 63 -1.62 7.88 -1.34
C PRO A 63 -3.13 7.60 -1.54
N LEU A 64 -3.91 7.48 -0.47
CA LEU A 64 -5.37 7.34 -0.57
C LEU A 64 -6.04 8.64 -1.08
N GLY A 65 -5.53 9.79 -0.65
CA GLY A 65 -5.96 11.09 -1.15
C GLY A 65 -5.60 11.29 -2.63
N GLU A 66 -4.41 10.85 -3.05
CA GLU A 66 -4.00 10.86 -4.47
C GLU A 66 -4.92 10.00 -5.35
N LEU A 67 -5.41 8.87 -4.83
CA LEU A 67 -6.42 8.06 -5.53
C LEU A 67 -7.80 8.73 -5.57
N GLY A 68 -8.02 9.89 -4.95
CA GLY A 68 -9.31 10.59 -5.00
C GLY A 68 -10.34 10.09 -3.99
N TYR A 69 -9.91 9.50 -2.88
CA TYR A 69 -10.76 9.24 -1.72
C TYR A 69 -10.76 10.42 -0.76
N TYR A 70 -11.87 10.65 -0.06
CA TYR A 70 -11.86 11.50 1.12
C TYR A 70 -11.30 10.71 2.30
N VAL A 71 -10.21 11.18 2.89
CA VAL A 71 -9.61 10.55 4.07
C VAL A 71 -9.85 11.44 5.29
N PHE A 72 -10.39 10.85 6.35
CA PHE A 72 -10.59 11.57 7.61
C PHE A 72 -9.23 11.92 8.26
N PRO A 73 -9.11 13.05 8.97
CA PRO A 73 -7.88 13.42 9.64
C PRO A 73 -7.46 12.35 10.66
N VAL A 74 -6.39 11.62 10.38
CA VAL A 74 -5.97 10.44 11.17
C VAL A 74 -5.75 10.74 12.65
N ALA A 75 -5.28 11.94 12.99
CA ALA A 75 -5.09 12.36 14.38
C ALA A 75 -6.42 12.47 15.16
N LEU A 76 -7.47 13.01 14.54
CA LEU A 76 -8.79 13.10 15.18
C LEU A 76 -9.47 11.74 15.26
N VAL A 77 -9.29 10.91 14.23
CA VAL A 77 -9.80 9.54 14.22
C VAL A 77 -9.19 8.73 15.36
N ASP A 78 -7.86 8.76 15.48
CA ASP A 78 -7.11 8.09 16.55
C ASP A 78 -7.54 8.57 17.95
N GLU A 79 -7.69 9.88 18.14
CA GLU A 79 -8.17 10.45 19.41
C GLU A 79 -9.57 9.96 19.79
N ILE A 80 -10.50 9.90 18.83
CA ILE A 80 -11.86 9.39 19.09
C ILE A 80 -11.81 7.90 19.48
N PHE A 81 -10.99 7.08 18.83
CA PHE A 81 -10.83 5.67 19.22
C PHE A 81 -10.28 5.54 20.64
N LYS A 82 -9.25 6.32 20.99
CA LYS A 82 -8.66 6.35 22.33
C LYS A 82 -9.67 6.76 23.39
N GLN A 83 -10.51 7.76 23.14
CA GLN A 83 -11.59 8.18 24.04
C GLN A 83 -12.63 7.08 24.29
N ASN A 84 -12.73 6.11 23.38
CA ASN A 84 -13.61 4.94 23.50
C ASN A 84 -12.87 3.68 24.00
N GLY A 85 -11.65 3.83 24.53
CA GLY A 85 -10.86 2.73 25.08
C GLY A 85 -10.20 1.82 24.05
N LEU A 86 -10.17 2.22 22.77
CA LEU A 86 -9.55 1.49 21.67
C LEU A 86 -8.21 2.15 21.33
N THR A 87 -7.17 1.81 22.09
CA THR A 87 -5.88 2.53 22.08
C THR A 87 -4.86 1.99 21.08
N ASP A 88 -5.11 0.84 20.46
CA ASP A 88 -4.22 0.21 19.48
C ASP A 88 -5.00 -0.43 18.32
N GLY A 89 -4.29 -0.79 17.26
CA GLY A 89 -4.89 -1.35 16.05
C GLY A 89 -5.61 -2.68 16.24
N ASN A 90 -5.19 -3.52 17.21
CA ASN A 90 -5.85 -4.80 17.47
C ASN A 90 -7.20 -4.58 18.15
N ALA A 91 -7.24 -3.69 19.14
CA ALA A 91 -8.48 -3.27 19.79
C ALA A 91 -9.47 -2.71 18.76
N ILE A 92 -9.03 -1.83 17.86
CA ILE A 92 -9.88 -1.24 16.82
C ILE A 92 -10.43 -2.32 15.87
N ARG A 93 -9.61 -3.29 15.43
CA ARG A 93 -10.05 -4.39 14.55
C ARG A 93 -11.14 -5.27 15.18
N SER A 94 -11.17 -5.37 16.52
CA SER A 94 -12.19 -6.14 17.24
C SER A 94 -13.54 -5.43 17.35
N ALA A 95 -13.58 -4.12 17.07
CA ALA A 95 -14.80 -3.32 17.18
C ALA A 95 -15.78 -3.62 16.04
N LYS A 96 -17.07 -3.48 16.33
CA LYS A 96 -18.13 -3.73 15.32
C LYS A 96 -18.14 -2.59 14.30
N THR A 97 -17.99 -2.93 13.02
CA THR A 97 -17.94 -1.96 11.90
C THR A 97 -19.17 -1.07 11.83
N ASN A 98 -20.35 -1.59 12.13
CA ASN A 98 -21.59 -0.79 12.16
C ASN A 98 -21.55 0.33 13.21
N LYS A 99 -20.90 0.12 14.37
CA LYS A 99 -20.76 1.16 15.40
C LYS A 99 -19.72 2.20 15.01
N ILE A 100 -18.62 1.77 14.39
CA ILE A 100 -17.64 2.69 13.79
C ILE A 100 -18.34 3.58 12.76
N ARG A 101 -19.19 3.02 11.90
CA ARG A 101 -19.98 3.78 10.93
C ARG A 101 -20.91 4.80 11.57
N GLU A 102 -21.58 4.44 12.66
CA GLU A 102 -22.48 5.32 13.40
C GLU A 102 -21.73 6.55 13.96
N ILE A 103 -20.51 6.36 14.45
CA ILE A 103 -19.68 7.42 15.03
C ILE A 103 -19.08 8.33 13.96
N PHE A 104 -18.46 7.75 12.92
CA PHE A 104 -17.66 8.50 11.96
C PHE A 104 -18.39 8.85 10.66
N GLY A 105 -19.47 8.14 10.32
CA GLY A 105 -20.18 8.33 9.05
C GLY A 105 -19.39 7.94 7.80
N ALA A 106 -18.27 7.22 7.95
CA ALA A 106 -17.42 6.79 6.84
C ALA A 106 -18.02 5.62 6.04
N ASP A 107 -17.65 5.50 4.77
CA ASP A 107 -18.11 4.39 3.91
C ASP A 107 -17.27 3.13 4.13
N ALA A 108 -15.96 3.29 4.27
CA ALA A 108 -15.02 2.19 4.47
C ALA A 108 -13.99 2.51 5.55
N ILE A 109 -13.41 1.47 6.12
CA ILE A 109 -12.29 1.53 7.06
C ILE A 109 -11.08 0.85 6.43
N PHE A 110 -9.91 1.48 6.56
CA PHE A 110 -8.65 0.96 6.05
C PHE A 110 -7.76 0.50 7.20
N TYR A 111 -7.59 -0.82 7.28
CA TYR A 111 -6.70 -1.46 8.22
C TYR A 111 -5.34 -1.68 7.57
N VAL A 112 -4.28 -1.33 8.31
CA VAL A 112 -2.90 -1.62 7.92
C VAL A 112 -2.28 -2.52 9.00
N ASN A 113 -1.49 -3.51 8.58
CA ASN A 113 -0.55 -4.20 9.45
C ASN A 113 0.87 -3.83 9.05
N VAL A 114 1.71 -3.51 10.03
CA VAL A 114 3.15 -3.29 9.84
C VAL A 114 3.88 -4.57 10.19
N GLU A 115 4.35 -5.29 9.16
CA GLU A 115 5.09 -6.55 9.31
C GLU A 115 6.55 -6.28 9.67
N GLU A 116 7.17 -5.34 8.95
CA GLU A 116 8.56 -4.95 9.16
C GLU A 116 8.67 -3.44 9.19
N TYR A 117 9.52 -2.93 10.07
CA TYR A 117 9.85 -1.51 10.17
C TYR A 117 11.21 -1.35 10.83
N GLY A 118 12.09 -0.56 10.21
CA GLY A 118 13.36 -0.13 10.79
C GLY A 118 14.58 -0.65 10.03
N THR A 119 15.76 -0.47 10.64
CA THR A 119 17.05 -0.79 10.03
C THR A 119 17.65 -2.06 10.62
N SER A 120 17.91 -3.04 9.75
CA SER A 120 18.74 -4.20 10.06
C SER A 120 20.20 -3.90 9.77
N TYR A 121 21.06 -4.06 10.78
CA TYR A 121 22.50 -3.85 10.67
C TYR A 121 23.22 -5.19 10.48
N LYS A 122 23.97 -5.31 9.37
CA LYS A 122 24.93 -6.38 9.10
C LYS A 122 26.35 -5.83 9.30
N LEU A 123 27.35 -6.71 9.39
CA LEU A 123 28.75 -6.32 9.69
C LEU A 123 29.33 -5.23 8.77
N ILE A 124 28.88 -5.17 7.50
CA ILE A 124 29.39 -4.23 6.49
C ILE A 124 28.28 -3.44 5.76
N ASP A 125 27.01 -3.67 6.08
CA ASP A 125 25.89 -3.03 5.39
C ASP A 125 24.69 -2.87 6.32
N SER A 126 23.78 -1.97 5.98
CA SER A 126 22.51 -1.78 6.67
C SER A 126 21.40 -1.70 5.65
N VAL A 127 20.26 -2.32 5.97
CA VAL A 127 19.05 -2.26 5.15
C VAL A 127 17.92 -1.76 6.02
N THR A 128 17.34 -0.64 5.63
CA THR A 128 16.09 -0.16 6.23
C THR A 128 14.94 -0.72 5.41
N ASN A 129 13.99 -1.41 6.04
CA ASN A 129 12.84 -1.99 5.35
C ASN A 129 11.54 -1.59 6.04
N VAL A 130 10.50 -1.37 5.24
CA VAL A 130 9.12 -1.27 5.70
C VAL A 130 8.26 -2.19 4.84
N SER A 131 7.57 -3.13 5.48
CA SER A 131 6.64 -4.08 4.85
C SER A 131 5.26 -3.95 5.46
N LEU A 132 4.24 -3.81 4.62
CA LEU A 132 2.87 -3.51 5.03
C LEU A 132 1.87 -4.45 4.35
N GLU A 133 0.84 -4.82 5.10
CA GLU A 133 -0.39 -5.40 4.58
C GLU A 133 -1.55 -4.43 4.77
N GLY A 134 -2.43 -4.34 3.78
CA GLY A 134 -3.57 -3.42 3.78
C GLY A 134 -4.87 -4.15 3.49
N LYS A 135 -5.94 -3.73 4.17
CA LYS A 135 -7.30 -4.25 3.98
C LYS A 135 -8.31 -3.13 4.07
N LEU A 136 -9.07 -2.93 3.00
CA LEU A 136 -10.21 -2.01 2.95
C LEU A 136 -11.50 -2.78 3.20
N VAL A 137 -12.29 -2.34 4.19
CA VAL A 137 -13.54 -3.00 4.58
C VAL A 137 -14.69 -2.00 4.51
N ASP A 138 -15.80 -2.42 3.92
CA ASP A 138 -17.05 -1.65 3.88
C ASP A 138 -17.66 -1.59 5.28
N LEU A 139 -17.91 -0.38 5.79
CA LEU A 139 -18.44 -0.18 7.14
C LEU A 139 -19.95 -0.45 7.26
N LYS A 140 -20.68 -0.53 6.13
CA LYS A 140 -22.11 -0.85 6.10
C LYS A 140 -22.34 -2.36 6.14
N THR A 141 -21.52 -3.13 5.42
CA THR A 141 -21.73 -4.57 5.18
C THR A 141 -20.69 -5.45 5.90
N GLY A 142 -19.55 -4.88 6.31
CA GLY A 142 -18.43 -5.63 6.87
C GLY A 142 -17.63 -6.42 5.84
N LYS A 143 -17.95 -6.31 4.55
CA LYS A 143 -17.24 -7.03 3.49
C LYS A 143 -15.87 -6.41 3.21
N THR A 144 -14.89 -7.27 2.93
CA THR A 144 -13.62 -6.85 2.33
C THR A 144 -13.87 -6.30 0.93
N LEU A 145 -13.38 -5.09 0.67
CA LEU A 145 -13.43 -4.43 -0.63
C LEU A 145 -12.13 -4.61 -1.41
N TRP A 146 -11.01 -4.58 -0.70
CA TRP A 146 -9.67 -4.70 -1.28
C TRP A 146 -8.67 -5.20 -0.23
N GLU A 147 -7.71 -6.00 -0.67
CA GLU A 147 -6.57 -6.45 0.13
C GLU A 147 -5.30 -6.37 -0.71
N GLY A 148 -4.20 -5.93 -0.09
CA GLY A 148 -2.92 -5.80 -0.75
C GLY A 148 -1.75 -5.85 0.22
N ALA A 149 -0.56 -5.98 -0.34
CA ALA A 149 0.69 -5.89 0.39
C ALA A 149 1.66 -5.01 -0.40
N GLY A 150 2.51 -4.28 0.32
CA GLY A 150 3.52 -3.42 -0.27
C GLY A 150 4.72 -3.28 0.65
N SER A 151 5.90 -3.15 0.07
CA SER A 151 7.14 -2.96 0.82
C SER A 151 8.07 -1.99 0.12
N PHE A 152 9.00 -1.44 0.88
CA PHE A 152 10.12 -0.66 0.37
C PHE A 152 11.34 -0.89 1.23
N ALA A 153 12.47 -1.18 0.59
CA ALA A 153 13.75 -1.34 1.23
C ALA A 153 14.75 -0.31 0.71
N GLN A 154 15.63 0.17 1.59
CA GLN A 154 16.73 1.07 1.26
C GLN A 154 18.01 0.59 1.95
N GLY A 155 18.96 0.12 1.14
CA GLY A 155 20.30 -0.25 1.60
C GLY A 155 21.25 0.94 1.73
N SER A 156 22.31 0.79 2.52
CA SER A 156 23.41 1.76 2.58
C SER A 156 24.42 1.63 1.43
N SER A 157 24.39 0.53 0.67
CA SER A 157 25.22 0.28 -0.50
C SER A 157 24.44 0.48 -1.81
N ASN A 158 25.07 1.05 -2.84
CA ASN A 158 24.49 1.32 -4.18
C ASN A 158 24.31 0.02 -5.00
N SER A 159 23.48 -0.90 -4.52
CA SER A 159 23.35 -2.25 -5.07
C SER A 159 21.95 -2.47 -5.64
N ASN A 160 21.80 -2.35 -6.97
CA ASN A 160 20.72 -2.92 -7.81
C ASN A 160 19.27 -2.83 -7.27
N ASP A 161 18.78 -1.63 -6.98
CA ASP A 161 17.33 -1.41 -6.84
C ASP A 161 16.63 -1.59 -8.20
N GLY A 162 15.63 -2.48 -8.27
CA GLY A 162 14.84 -2.69 -9.48
C GLY A 162 14.17 -1.42 -10.00
N LEU A 163 13.87 -1.37 -11.31
CA LEU A 163 13.41 -0.17 -12.03
C LEU A 163 12.21 0.56 -11.38
N LEU A 164 11.27 -0.17 -10.77
CA LEU A 164 10.12 0.40 -10.08
C LEU A 164 10.49 1.08 -8.75
N VAL A 165 11.41 0.49 -7.98
CA VAL A 165 11.95 1.07 -6.75
C VAL A 165 12.74 2.34 -7.07
N MET A 166 13.45 2.35 -8.21
CA MET A 166 14.23 3.50 -8.67
C MET A 166 13.36 4.73 -9.03
N LEU A 167 12.21 4.54 -9.68
CA LEU A 167 11.31 5.65 -10.06
C LEU A 167 10.69 6.33 -8.84
N VAL A 168 10.22 5.55 -7.86
CA VAL A 168 9.66 6.10 -6.61
C VAL A 168 10.75 6.80 -5.80
N LYS A 169 11.95 6.20 -5.72
CA LYS A 169 13.12 6.81 -5.06
C LYS A 169 13.46 8.17 -5.69
N ALA A 170 13.44 8.30 -7.01
CA ALA A 170 13.75 9.55 -7.71
C ALA A 170 12.70 10.67 -7.49
N ALA A 171 11.42 10.31 -7.33
CA ALA A 171 10.36 11.28 -7.02
C ALA A 171 10.43 11.80 -5.57
N VAL A 172 10.94 10.99 -4.64
CA VAL A 172 10.92 11.27 -3.20
C VAL A 172 12.28 11.77 -2.67
N SER A 173 13.40 11.42 -3.32
CA SER A 173 14.76 11.70 -2.83
C SER A 173 15.17 13.17 -2.82
N GLN A 174 14.36 14.09 -3.35
CA GLN A 174 14.70 15.52 -3.39
C GLN A 174 14.38 16.28 -2.08
N ILE A 175 13.74 15.65 -1.09
CA ILE A 175 13.21 16.35 0.11
C ILE A 175 13.79 15.83 1.45
N MET A 176 14.80 14.98 1.45
CA MET A 176 15.12 14.18 2.66
C MET A 176 16.53 14.39 3.16
N ASP A 177 16.73 15.39 4.03
CA ASP A 177 17.85 15.43 4.96
C ASP A 177 17.36 15.66 6.40
N THR A 178 17.94 14.90 7.35
CA THR A 178 17.87 15.04 8.82
C THR A 178 16.64 14.55 9.62
N SER A 179 16.09 13.35 9.34
CA SER A 179 15.34 12.61 10.39
C SER A 179 16.17 11.46 10.96
N LYS A 180 16.20 11.31 12.29
CA LYS A 180 16.84 10.17 12.98
C LYS A 180 16.13 8.83 12.68
N ASP A 181 14.89 8.88 12.21
CA ASP A 181 14.09 7.69 11.90
C ASP A 181 14.06 7.44 10.38
N LYS A 182 14.90 6.50 9.93
CA LYS A 182 14.94 6.05 8.53
C LYS A 182 13.69 5.24 8.16
N GLY A 183 13.03 4.58 9.12
CA GLY A 183 11.79 3.86 8.90
C GLY A 183 10.68 4.83 8.48
N TYR A 184 10.55 5.95 9.19
CA TYR A 184 9.54 6.98 8.91
C TYR A 184 9.71 7.61 7.52
N GLN A 185 10.97 7.72 7.10
CA GLN A 185 11.36 8.19 5.78
C GLN A 185 10.86 7.25 4.68
N ILE A 186 11.11 5.95 4.81
CA ILE A 186 10.74 4.96 3.79
C ILE A 186 9.31 4.40 3.94
N ALA A 187 8.61 4.72 5.03
CA ALA A 187 7.19 4.40 5.19
C ALA A 187 6.31 5.08 4.12
N ALA A 188 6.71 6.26 3.62
CA ALA A 188 6.01 6.94 2.52
C ALA A 188 6.03 6.12 1.21
N PRO A 189 7.19 5.72 0.66
CA PRO A 189 7.19 4.87 -0.53
C PRO A 189 6.62 3.46 -0.27
N ALA A 190 6.75 2.90 0.94
CA ALA A 190 6.10 1.61 1.26
C ALA A 190 4.57 1.69 1.24
N THR A 191 3.98 2.74 1.84
CA THR A 191 2.52 2.99 1.79
C THR A 191 2.04 3.29 0.38
N SER A 192 2.82 4.04 -0.41
CA SER A 192 2.57 4.25 -1.83
C SER A 192 2.55 2.92 -2.60
N ASN A 193 3.55 2.05 -2.38
CA ASN A 193 3.61 0.74 -3.01
C ASN A 193 2.43 -0.15 -2.62
N LEU A 194 2.02 -0.13 -1.35
CA LEU A 194 0.84 -0.86 -0.88
C LEU A 194 -0.41 -0.42 -1.65
N VAL A 195 -0.65 0.89 -1.75
CA VAL A 195 -1.89 1.45 -2.29
C VAL A 195 -1.92 1.45 -3.81
N HIS A 196 -0.83 1.82 -4.49
CA HIS A 196 -0.81 2.02 -5.95
C HIS A 196 -0.36 0.78 -6.73
N LEU A 197 0.55 -0.02 -6.17
CA LEU A 197 1.14 -1.14 -6.89
C LEU A 197 0.53 -2.47 -6.45
N GLY A 198 0.50 -2.73 -5.13
CA GLY A 198 -0.09 -3.90 -4.49
C GLY A 198 0.38 -5.26 -5.05
N LYS A 199 0.75 -6.23 -4.19
CA LYS A 199 1.08 -7.58 -4.70
C LYS A 199 -0.02 -8.20 -5.59
N ASN A 200 -1.28 -7.87 -5.33
CA ASN A 200 -2.45 -8.31 -6.12
C ASN A 200 -3.01 -7.19 -7.03
N GLY A 201 -2.28 -6.09 -7.23
CA GLY A 201 -2.77 -4.87 -7.88
C GLY A 201 -3.20 -3.81 -6.85
N GLY A 202 -2.96 -2.54 -7.19
CA GLY A 202 -3.29 -1.39 -6.37
C GLY A 202 -4.79 -1.17 -6.19
N LEU A 203 -5.14 -0.43 -5.15
CA LEU A 203 -6.50 0.05 -4.93
C LEU A 203 -6.95 0.90 -6.12
N LEU A 204 -8.16 0.65 -6.62
CA LEU A 204 -8.71 1.44 -7.73
C LEU A 204 -8.88 2.91 -7.35
N ILE A 205 -8.80 3.80 -8.32
CA ILE A 205 -9.09 5.22 -8.13
C ILE A 205 -10.52 5.42 -7.58
N GLY A 206 -10.62 6.35 -6.64
CA GLY A 206 -11.83 6.73 -5.96
C GLY A 206 -12.62 7.84 -6.67
N PRO A 207 -13.85 8.13 -6.19
CA PRO A 207 -14.83 8.94 -6.92
C PRO A 207 -14.45 10.40 -7.17
N LYS A 208 -13.47 10.96 -6.45
CA LYS A 208 -13.01 12.35 -6.64
C LYS A 208 -11.79 12.45 -7.57
N HIS A 209 -11.25 11.33 -8.05
CA HIS A 209 -10.13 11.36 -8.98
C HIS A 209 -10.57 11.91 -10.35
N PRO A 210 -9.77 12.77 -11.02
CA PRO A 210 -10.12 13.34 -12.33
C PRO A 210 -10.45 12.31 -13.42
N ASP A 211 -9.89 11.10 -13.31
CA ASP A 211 -10.08 10.02 -14.29
C ASP A 211 -11.13 8.98 -13.90
N TYR A 212 -11.82 9.12 -12.75
CA TYR A 212 -12.74 8.10 -12.22
C TYR A 212 -13.78 7.59 -13.23
N ASN A 213 -14.35 8.50 -14.04
CA ASN A 213 -15.34 8.16 -15.05
C ASN A 213 -14.73 7.77 -16.41
N LYS A 214 -13.45 8.04 -16.66
CA LYS A 214 -12.79 7.70 -17.93
C LYS A 214 -12.41 6.22 -17.96
N THR A 215 -11.99 5.68 -16.82
CA THR A 215 -11.58 4.28 -16.68
C THR A 215 -12.77 3.30 -16.68
N GLN A 216 -13.99 3.79 -16.42
CA GLN A 216 -15.23 2.99 -16.46
C GLN A 216 -15.78 2.78 -17.88
N VAL A 217 -15.32 3.57 -18.88
CA VAL A 217 -15.83 3.57 -20.27
C VAL A 217 -14.97 2.70 -21.21
N SER A 218 -13.84 2.17 -20.73
CA SER A 218 -12.98 1.27 -21.49
C SER A 218 -13.41 -0.20 -21.29
N LYS A 219 -14.54 -0.60 -21.87
CA LYS A 219 -14.83 -1.99 -22.26
C LYS A 219 -15.80 -2.03 -23.42
#